data_AF-A0A847I0Q6-F1
#
_entry.id   AF-A0A847I0Q6-F1
#
_cell.length_a   1.000
_cell.length_b   1.000
_cell.length_c   1.000
_cell.angle_alpha   90.00
_cell.angle_beta   90.00
_cell.angle_gamma   90.00
#
_symmetry.space_group_name_H-M   'P 1'
#
loop_
_entity.id
_entity.type
_entity.pdbx_description
1 polymer ?
#
loop_
_entity_poly.entity_id
_entity_poly.type
_entity_poly.pdbx_seq_one_letter_code
_entity_poly.pdbx_strand_id
1 'polypeptide(L)'
;MSYLAQYNARHAIPSEYTIQGSAVHLGGQTYRISATVCSQASTARTVRVQMVHVLDYYPDSPDYSRNCFRQASTSQDITLMPGACEQVAPWDITFDATSWARQSDITILIWIQATSGREVYQAEIMNWPLLTDCNGNSIPDECDVDCSSPGCSTYPGCGGSQDCNANGVPDECEADCNLNGVPDDCDIDPTDPDGDGLVSPDCNENGRPDECEEGGLSDCNGNDVPDLCDIHAGTSQDCNQNRVPDECDIAAGTSEDCQGTGIPDECEMLPPPFAQAYDSCLDAEIACPGTVHSGTTVGATVDGSANCGSSSSTPDVWYYYTPLGNGFASFSLMGSSYDTVLSLHSNCPGTTSNQLFCNDDYGGTPQSHIPQYFVQTGRTYWIRISGKNGAVGDFVFTMVGPACLYTKPDCNQDGVLDACELLDCEPTDPACQDCNENGVLDECDIASGHSEDADGDGRPDECAAPCTMGDSNCDGAVNVFDIDPFVLALTDQPAWEAAYSCGYLCANDCNRDGSVNVFDIDPFVQALTGGN
;
A
#
# COMPACT_ATOMS: atom_id res chain seq x y z
N MET A 1 -38.71 -35.00 19.61
CA MET A 1 -38.83 -33.63 19.08
C MET A 1 -38.86 -33.73 17.57
N SER A 2 -39.70 -32.98 16.86
CA SER A 2 -39.66 -32.92 15.39
C SER A 2 -38.30 -32.37 14.92
N TYR A 3 -37.93 -32.61 13.67
CA TYR A 3 -36.72 -32.05 13.08
C TYR A 3 -36.75 -30.51 13.20
N LEU A 4 -37.89 -29.90 12.88
CA LEU A 4 -38.15 -28.48 13.05
C LEU A 4 -37.93 -27.98 14.49
N ALA A 5 -38.28 -28.75 15.51
CA ALA A 5 -38.05 -28.35 16.90
C ALA A 5 -36.56 -28.44 17.32
N GLN A 6 -35.79 -29.36 16.73
CA GLN A 6 -34.34 -29.44 16.94
C GLN A 6 -33.58 -28.38 16.15
N TYR A 7 -34.06 -28.07 14.94
CA TYR A 7 -33.59 -26.97 14.11
C TYR A 7 -33.84 -25.63 14.80
N ASN A 8 -35.07 -25.30 15.19
CA ASN A 8 -35.41 -24.04 15.85
C ASN A 8 -34.59 -23.81 17.14
N ALA A 9 -34.24 -24.89 17.85
CA ALA A 9 -33.41 -24.82 19.05
C ALA A 9 -31.92 -24.57 18.76
N ARG A 10 -31.43 -24.87 17.54
CA ARG A 10 -30.04 -24.67 17.11
C ARG A 10 -29.85 -23.44 16.23
N HIS A 11 -30.84 -23.11 15.39
CA HIS A 11 -30.87 -21.92 14.54
C HIS A 11 -30.92 -20.62 15.36
N ALA A 12 -31.50 -20.67 16.57
CA ALA A 12 -31.53 -19.54 17.51
C ALA A 12 -30.21 -19.34 18.30
N ILE A 13 -29.15 -20.11 18.01
CA ILE A 13 -27.84 -19.90 18.61
C ILE A 13 -27.10 -18.87 17.74
N PRO A 14 -26.66 -17.74 18.29
CA PRO A 14 -25.87 -16.78 17.54
C PRO A 14 -24.61 -17.45 16.99
N SER A 15 -24.46 -17.45 15.68
CA SER A 15 -23.25 -17.87 14.99
C SER A 15 -22.75 -16.73 14.14
N GLU A 16 -21.43 -16.72 13.89
CA GLU A 16 -20.79 -15.76 12.98
C GLU A 16 -21.08 -16.10 11.50
N TYR A 17 -21.98 -17.04 11.22
CA TYR A 17 -22.31 -17.48 9.86
C TYR A 17 -23.80 -17.43 9.59
N THR A 18 -24.16 -17.01 8.39
CA THR A 18 -25.51 -17.20 7.83
C THR A 18 -25.45 -18.16 6.66
N ILE A 19 -26.55 -18.86 6.41
CA ILE A 19 -26.72 -19.71 5.24
C ILE A 19 -28.13 -19.53 4.71
N GLN A 20 -28.24 -19.41 3.40
CA GLN A 20 -29.51 -19.33 2.69
C GLN A 20 -29.46 -20.34 1.55
N GLY A 21 -30.43 -21.26 1.53
CA GLY A 21 -30.58 -22.25 0.48
C GLY A 21 -31.51 -21.75 -0.61
N SER A 22 -31.26 -22.17 -1.84
CA SER A 22 -32.16 -21.94 -2.96
C SER A 22 -32.29 -23.22 -3.80
N ALA A 23 -33.37 -23.34 -4.55
CA ALA A 23 -33.59 -24.47 -5.45
C ALA A 23 -34.18 -24.01 -6.79
N VAL A 24 -33.74 -24.67 -7.86
CA VAL A 24 -34.26 -24.46 -9.23
C VAL A 24 -34.74 -25.80 -9.78
N HIS A 25 -35.95 -25.85 -10.37
CA HIS A 25 -36.45 -27.08 -10.99
C HIS A 25 -35.82 -27.32 -12.37
N LEU A 26 -35.01 -28.38 -12.51
CA LEU A 26 -34.35 -28.73 -13.79
C LEU A 26 -35.24 -29.56 -14.73
N GLY A 27 -36.48 -29.85 -14.33
CA GLY A 27 -37.42 -30.71 -15.05
C GLY A 27 -37.43 -32.16 -14.57
N GLY A 28 -38.52 -32.88 -14.87
CA GLY A 28 -38.73 -34.24 -14.37
C GLY A 28 -38.79 -34.26 -12.83
N GLN A 29 -38.01 -35.15 -12.21
CA GLN A 29 -37.92 -35.29 -10.75
C GLN A 29 -36.63 -34.65 -10.20
N THR A 30 -36.00 -33.74 -10.94
CA THR A 30 -34.66 -33.22 -10.67
C THR A 30 -34.67 -31.74 -10.30
N TYR A 31 -34.02 -31.40 -9.20
CA TYR A 31 -33.80 -30.02 -8.74
C TYR A 31 -32.30 -29.74 -8.60
N ARG A 32 -31.91 -28.51 -8.89
CA ARG A 32 -30.60 -27.97 -8.53
C ARG A 32 -30.74 -27.22 -7.23
N ILE A 33 -29.95 -27.59 -6.23
CA ILE A 33 -29.93 -26.96 -4.92
C ILE A 33 -28.65 -26.17 -4.77
N SER A 34 -28.75 -24.89 -4.42
CA SER A 34 -27.60 -24.01 -4.15
C SER A 34 -27.69 -23.48 -2.72
N ALA A 35 -26.59 -22.89 -2.23
CA ALA A 35 -26.61 -22.16 -0.97
C ALA A 35 -25.59 -21.02 -0.97
N THR A 36 -26.00 -19.87 -0.44
CA THR A 36 -25.10 -18.76 -0.10
C THR A 36 -24.71 -18.89 1.36
N VAL A 37 -23.41 -18.78 1.65
CA VAL A 37 -22.91 -18.75 3.03
C VAL A 37 -22.18 -17.44 3.27
N CYS A 38 -22.59 -16.66 4.28
CA CYS A 38 -21.90 -15.43 4.65
C CYS A 38 -21.20 -15.56 6.00
N SER A 39 -20.07 -14.87 6.14
CA SER A 39 -19.26 -14.83 7.36
C SER A 39 -19.21 -13.42 7.93
N GLN A 40 -19.57 -13.30 9.21
CA GLN A 40 -19.30 -12.12 10.04
C GLN A 40 -18.05 -12.32 10.91
N ALA A 41 -17.25 -13.35 10.64
CA ALA A 41 -16.01 -13.60 11.36
C ALA A 41 -14.98 -12.52 11.04
N SER A 42 -14.17 -12.14 12.04
CA SER A 42 -13.07 -11.18 11.87
C SER A 42 -11.83 -11.78 11.19
N THR A 43 -11.84 -13.09 10.90
CA THR A 43 -10.73 -13.79 10.24
C THR A 43 -11.25 -14.78 9.22
N ALA A 44 -10.46 -15.00 8.16
CA ALA A 44 -10.79 -15.98 7.14
C ALA A 44 -10.84 -17.40 7.71
N ARG A 45 -11.87 -18.19 7.37
CA ARG A 45 -12.07 -19.54 7.91
C ARG A 45 -12.62 -20.50 6.87
N THR A 46 -12.12 -21.73 6.90
CA THR A 46 -12.65 -22.83 6.10
C THR A 46 -13.71 -23.59 6.87
N VAL A 47 -14.92 -23.69 6.29
CA VAL A 47 -16.06 -24.44 6.85
C VAL A 47 -16.51 -25.53 5.90
N ARG A 48 -17.17 -26.56 6.43
CA ARG A 48 -17.76 -27.65 5.64
C ARG A 48 -19.27 -27.49 5.53
N VAL A 49 -19.78 -27.49 4.31
CA VAL A 49 -21.21 -27.47 4.02
C VAL A 49 -21.69 -28.88 3.62
N GLN A 50 -22.82 -29.32 4.16
CA GLN A 50 -23.48 -30.59 3.79
C GLN A 50 -24.93 -30.35 3.40
N MET A 51 -25.44 -31.14 2.45
CA MET A 51 -26.84 -31.10 2.01
C MET A 51 -27.46 -32.50 1.98
N VAL A 52 -28.68 -32.62 2.49
CA VAL A 52 -29.38 -33.90 2.60
C VAL A 52 -30.88 -33.77 2.39
N HIS A 53 -31.50 -34.82 1.84
CA HIS A 53 -32.94 -34.93 1.66
C HIS A 53 -33.53 -35.88 2.71
N VAL A 54 -34.56 -35.37 3.40
CA VAL A 54 -35.33 -36.06 4.44
C VAL A 54 -36.80 -36.13 4.04
N LEU A 55 -37.44 -37.24 4.39
CA LEU A 55 -38.90 -37.36 4.36
C LEU A 55 -39.48 -37.35 5.77
N ASP A 56 -40.48 -36.51 5.96
CA ASP A 56 -41.20 -36.43 7.24
C ASP A 56 -42.06 -37.68 7.51
N TYR A 57 -42.53 -38.39 6.47
CA TYR A 57 -43.32 -39.62 6.60
C TYR A 57 -42.97 -40.70 5.56
N TYR A 58 -42.47 -41.86 6.03
CA TYR A 58 -42.14 -43.03 5.19
C TYR A 58 -43.05 -44.23 5.53
N PRO A 59 -43.76 -44.84 4.56
CA PRO A 59 -44.77 -45.87 4.83
C PRO A 59 -44.21 -47.30 4.86
N ASP A 60 -43.03 -47.54 4.27
CA ASP A 60 -42.47 -48.89 4.08
C ASP A 60 -41.51 -49.34 5.19
N SER A 61 -41.41 -48.57 6.29
CA SER A 61 -40.67 -48.98 7.49
C SER A 61 -41.66 -49.38 8.60
N PRO A 62 -41.67 -50.65 9.04
CA PRO A 62 -42.54 -51.09 10.14
C PRO A 62 -42.14 -50.51 11.51
N ASP A 63 -40.94 -49.91 11.63
CA ASP A 63 -40.34 -49.51 12.91
C ASP A 63 -40.11 -48.00 13.08
N TYR A 64 -40.34 -47.17 12.05
CA TYR A 64 -39.99 -45.74 12.13
C TYR A 64 -40.90 -44.87 11.26
N SER A 65 -41.61 -43.92 11.88
CA SER A 65 -42.64 -43.12 11.21
C SER A 65 -42.35 -41.61 11.12
N ARG A 66 -41.12 -41.14 11.42
CA ARG A 66 -40.73 -39.73 11.22
C ARG A 66 -39.25 -39.54 10.88
N ASN A 67 -38.93 -38.61 9.98
CA ASN A 67 -37.60 -38.11 9.60
C ASN A 67 -36.65 -39.15 8.97
N CYS A 68 -37.05 -39.77 7.85
CA CYS A 68 -36.21 -40.73 7.14
C CYS A 68 -35.26 -40.03 6.18
N PHE A 69 -33.96 -40.20 6.40
CA PHE A 69 -32.93 -39.80 5.46
C PHE A 69 -33.02 -40.63 4.17
N ARG A 70 -33.18 -39.97 3.01
CA ARG A 70 -33.30 -40.65 1.72
C ARG A 70 -32.04 -40.53 0.88
N GLN A 71 -31.46 -39.35 0.82
CA GLN A 71 -30.31 -39.07 -0.05
C GLN A 71 -29.40 -38.02 0.59
N ALA A 72 -28.09 -38.26 0.52
CA ALA A 72 -27.05 -37.29 0.85
C ALA A 72 -26.41 -36.80 -0.44
N SER A 73 -26.04 -35.53 -0.53
CA SER A 73 -25.01 -35.11 -1.49
C SER A 73 -23.61 -35.24 -0.86
N THR A 74 -22.58 -35.00 -1.68
CA THR A 74 -21.20 -34.81 -1.22
C THR A 74 -21.04 -33.49 -0.49
N SER A 75 -20.29 -33.48 0.61
CA SER A 75 -19.94 -32.24 1.33
C SER A 75 -18.91 -31.40 0.57
N GLN A 76 -18.96 -30.09 0.75
CA GLN A 76 -17.99 -29.15 0.19
C GLN A 76 -17.31 -28.36 1.31
N ASP A 77 -16.01 -28.10 1.16
CA ASP A 77 -15.27 -27.18 2.02
C ASP A 77 -15.15 -25.85 1.28
N ILE A 78 -15.56 -24.75 1.92
CA ILE A 78 -15.48 -23.37 1.41
C ILE A 78 -14.66 -22.53 2.36
N THR A 79 -13.88 -21.57 1.84
CA THR A 79 -13.12 -20.62 2.66
C THR A 79 -13.78 -19.25 2.55
N LEU A 80 -14.22 -18.71 3.68
CA LEU A 80 -14.92 -17.43 3.76
C LEU A 80 -13.93 -16.37 4.25
N MET A 81 -13.81 -15.28 3.50
CA MET A 81 -13.10 -14.08 3.96
C MET A 81 -13.94 -13.29 4.99
N PRO A 82 -13.34 -12.42 5.82
CA PRO A 82 -14.09 -11.58 6.73
C PRO A 82 -15.13 -10.73 6.00
N GLY A 83 -16.40 -10.78 6.43
CA GLY A 83 -17.51 -10.02 5.83
C GLY A 83 -18.03 -10.55 4.49
N ALA A 84 -17.38 -11.54 3.88
CA ALA A 84 -17.74 -12.03 2.56
C ALA A 84 -18.87 -13.07 2.59
N CYS A 85 -19.60 -13.14 1.47
CA CYS A 85 -20.55 -14.19 1.14
C CYS A 85 -19.98 -15.04 0.00
N GLU A 86 -20.02 -16.36 0.14
CA GLU A 86 -19.54 -17.29 -0.88
C GLU A 86 -20.68 -18.19 -1.34
N GLN A 87 -20.75 -18.41 -2.66
CA GLN A 87 -21.68 -19.36 -3.26
C GLN A 87 -21.13 -20.78 -3.15
N VAL A 88 -21.93 -21.67 -2.56
CA VAL A 88 -21.64 -23.11 -2.52
C VAL A 88 -21.90 -23.70 -3.90
N ALA A 89 -21.05 -24.63 -4.34
CA ALA A 89 -21.24 -25.27 -5.62
C ALA A 89 -22.58 -26.05 -5.62
N PRO A 90 -23.38 -25.92 -6.69
CA PRO A 90 -24.74 -26.47 -6.70
C PRO A 90 -24.75 -28.00 -6.67
N TRP A 91 -25.76 -28.56 -6.01
CA TRP A 91 -26.06 -29.99 -5.98
C TRP A 91 -27.30 -30.31 -6.81
N ASP A 92 -27.13 -31.14 -7.84
CA ASP A 92 -28.28 -31.68 -8.56
C ASP A 92 -28.83 -32.91 -7.83
N ILE A 93 -30.07 -32.84 -7.35
CA ILE A 93 -30.79 -33.94 -6.72
C ILE A 93 -31.92 -34.43 -7.63
N THR A 94 -31.89 -35.72 -7.98
CA THR A 94 -33.00 -36.38 -8.67
C THR A 94 -33.74 -37.27 -7.68
N PHE A 95 -34.99 -36.90 -7.36
CA PHE A 95 -35.84 -37.67 -6.45
C PHE A 95 -36.25 -38.99 -7.09
N ASP A 96 -36.28 -40.07 -6.30
CA ASP A 96 -36.85 -41.34 -6.76
C ASP A 96 -38.39 -41.29 -6.79
N ALA A 97 -38.99 -42.22 -7.53
CA ALA A 97 -40.45 -42.27 -7.72
C ALA A 97 -41.25 -42.32 -6.40
N THR A 98 -40.69 -42.92 -5.34
CA THR A 98 -41.34 -43.02 -4.02
C THR A 98 -41.34 -41.68 -3.29
N SER A 99 -40.21 -40.96 -3.33
CA SER A 99 -40.10 -39.61 -2.76
C SER A 99 -40.94 -38.62 -3.56
N TRP A 100 -40.88 -38.73 -4.89
CA TRP A 100 -41.66 -37.92 -5.82
C TRP A 100 -43.17 -38.12 -5.71
N ALA A 101 -43.64 -39.29 -5.30
CA ALA A 101 -45.06 -39.52 -5.02
C ALA A 101 -45.55 -38.84 -3.73
N ARG A 102 -44.64 -38.29 -2.91
CA ARG A 102 -44.90 -37.68 -1.60
C ARG A 102 -44.20 -36.33 -1.47
N GLN A 103 -44.36 -35.50 -2.49
CA GLN A 103 -43.60 -34.26 -2.58
C GLN A 103 -43.79 -33.37 -1.36
N SER A 104 -45.02 -33.26 -0.82
CA SER A 104 -45.33 -32.48 0.39
C SER A 104 -44.58 -32.93 1.66
N ASP A 105 -43.97 -34.12 1.66
CA ASP A 105 -43.18 -34.63 2.79
C ASP A 105 -41.66 -34.43 2.57
N ILE A 106 -41.25 -33.87 1.42
CA ILE A 106 -39.84 -33.61 1.09
C ILE A 106 -39.34 -32.38 1.84
N THR A 107 -38.22 -32.56 2.53
CA THR A 107 -37.43 -31.50 3.16
C THR A 107 -35.97 -31.63 2.76
N ILE A 108 -35.35 -30.53 2.34
CA ILE A 108 -33.89 -30.42 2.16
C ILE A 108 -33.29 -29.68 3.34
N LEU A 109 -32.18 -30.22 3.83
CA LEU A 109 -31.44 -29.68 4.96
C LEU A 109 -30.02 -29.39 4.51
N ILE A 110 -29.60 -28.15 4.70
CA ILE A 110 -28.23 -27.72 4.46
C ILE A 110 -27.64 -27.27 5.79
N TRP A 111 -26.40 -27.63 6.10
CA TRP A 111 -25.76 -27.10 7.31
C TRP A 111 -24.27 -26.88 7.14
N ILE A 112 -23.79 -25.90 7.90
CA ILE A 112 -22.38 -25.54 8.05
C ILE A 112 -21.85 -26.21 9.31
N GLN A 113 -20.67 -26.80 9.21
CA GLN A 113 -19.97 -27.40 10.35
C GLN A 113 -18.45 -27.20 10.25
N ALA A 114 -17.77 -27.47 11.34
CA ALA A 114 -16.31 -27.51 11.38
C ALA A 114 -15.74 -28.54 10.38
N THR A 115 -14.61 -28.21 9.73
CA THR A 115 -13.89 -29.14 8.85
C THR A 115 -13.29 -30.33 9.61
N SER A 116 -13.06 -30.16 10.91
CA SER A 116 -12.69 -31.22 11.85
C SER A 116 -13.61 -31.21 13.08
N GLY A 117 -14.17 -32.36 13.45
CA GLY A 117 -15.11 -32.47 14.57
C GLY A 117 -16.56 -32.71 14.14
N ARG A 118 -17.53 -32.41 15.02
CA ARG A 118 -18.98 -32.57 14.81
C ARG A 118 -19.78 -31.31 15.17
N GLU A 119 -19.10 -30.17 15.25
CA GLU A 119 -19.71 -28.90 15.63
C GLU A 119 -20.41 -28.28 14.42
N VAL A 120 -21.72 -28.05 14.55
CA VAL A 120 -22.57 -27.44 13.52
C VAL A 120 -22.77 -25.98 13.90
N TYR A 121 -22.46 -25.07 12.98
CA TYR A 121 -22.51 -23.62 13.20
C TYR A 121 -23.86 -23.00 12.84
N GLN A 122 -24.42 -23.39 11.68
CA GLN A 122 -25.71 -22.92 11.20
C GLN A 122 -26.34 -23.98 10.31
N ALA A 123 -27.66 -23.98 10.18
CA ALA A 123 -28.38 -24.84 9.24
C ALA A 123 -29.52 -24.07 8.56
N GLU A 124 -29.94 -24.58 7.41
CA GLU A 124 -31.08 -24.13 6.63
C GLU A 124 -32.03 -25.29 6.32
N ILE A 125 -33.33 -25.00 6.33
CA ILE A 125 -34.40 -25.94 5.94
C ILE A 125 -35.15 -25.39 4.73
N MET A 126 -35.22 -26.19 3.66
CA MET A 126 -36.15 -25.96 2.56
C MET A 126 -37.22 -27.05 2.58
N ASN A 127 -38.49 -26.67 2.74
CA ASN A 127 -39.61 -27.60 2.72
C ASN A 127 -40.30 -27.57 1.36
N TRP A 128 -41.00 -28.62 1.00
CA TRP A 128 -41.76 -28.64 -0.25
C TRP A 128 -42.95 -27.65 -0.25
N PRO A 129 -43.25 -26.98 -1.39
CA PRO A 129 -42.43 -26.92 -2.61
C PRO A 129 -41.10 -26.25 -2.33
N LEU A 130 -39.99 -26.82 -2.81
CA LEU A 130 -38.62 -26.41 -2.46
C LEU A 130 -38.23 -25.03 -3.03
N LEU A 131 -39.21 -24.24 -3.43
CA LEU A 131 -39.03 -23.06 -4.21
C LEU A 131 -38.99 -21.84 -3.30
N THR A 132 -38.01 -21.00 -3.53
CA THR A 132 -37.88 -19.67 -2.93
C THR A 132 -39.09 -18.83 -3.33
N ASP A 133 -39.67 -18.09 -2.39
CA ASP A 133 -40.77 -17.11 -2.58
C ASP A 133 -40.37 -15.88 -1.74
N CYS A 134 -39.57 -15.02 -2.35
CA CYS A 134 -38.89 -13.92 -1.70
C CYS A 134 -39.82 -12.73 -1.42
N ASN A 135 -40.80 -12.47 -2.29
CA ASN A 135 -41.79 -11.40 -2.16
C ASN A 135 -42.99 -11.80 -1.28
N GLY A 136 -43.10 -13.08 -0.92
CA GLY A 136 -44.11 -13.64 -0.01
C GLY A 136 -45.51 -13.71 -0.61
N ASN A 137 -45.63 -13.69 -1.95
CA ASN A 137 -46.91 -13.66 -2.65
C ASN A 137 -47.53 -15.07 -2.82
N SER A 138 -46.85 -16.11 -2.33
CA SER A 138 -47.22 -17.53 -2.47
C SER A 138 -47.08 -18.11 -3.88
N ILE A 139 -46.32 -17.44 -4.74
CA ILE A 139 -45.84 -17.89 -6.04
C ILE A 139 -44.31 -18.04 -5.90
N PRO A 140 -43.74 -19.16 -6.34
CA PRO A 140 -42.29 -19.32 -6.41
C PRO A 140 -41.60 -18.25 -7.26
N ASP A 141 -40.39 -17.83 -6.87
CA ASP A 141 -39.52 -16.89 -7.62
C ASP A 141 -39.40 -17.29 -9.11
N GLU A 142 -39.07 -18.56 -9.39
CA GLU A 142 -38.96 -19.10 -10.76
C GLU A 142 -40.29 -19.03 -11.56
N CYS A 143 -41.42 -18.95 -10.84
CA CYS A 143 -42.76 -18.82 -11.39
C CYS A 143 -43.26 -17.37 -11.41
N ASP A 144 -42.71 -16.50 -10.57
CA ASP A 144 -42.94 -15.07 -10.58
C ASP A 144 -42.35 -14.45 -11.84
N VAL A 145 -41.19 -14.93 -12.29
CA VAL A 145 -40.50 -14.42 -13.49
C VAL A 145 -40.95 -15.11 -14.78
N ASP A 146 -41.22 -16.43 -14.76
CA ASP A 146 -41.65 -17.18 -15.96
C ASP A 146 -42.75 -18.23 -15.69
N CYS A 147 -43.95 -17.97 -16.21
CA CYS A 147 -45.06 -18.95 -16.22
C CYS A 147 -44.76 -20.25 -16.97
N SER A 148 -43.82 -20.22 -17.91
CA SER A 148 -43.45 -21.35 -18.76
C SER A 148 -42.52 -22.34 -18.07
N SER A 149 -41.91 -21.92 -16.96
CA SER A 149 -41.10 -22.76 -16.08
C SER A 149 -41.88 -24.00 -15.62
N PRO A 150 -41.23 -25.18 -15.52
CA PRO A 150 -41.95 -26.42 -15.23
C PRO A 150 -42.63 -26.38 -13.85
N GLY A 151 -43.96 -26.50 -13.84
CA GLY A 151 -44.75 -26.42 -12.60
C GLY A 151 -45.34 -25.03 -12.31
N CYS A 152 -44.95 -24.00 -13.06
CA CYS A 152 -45.40 -22.62 -12.83
C CYS A 152 -46.78 -22.31 -13.40
N SER A 153 -47.19 -23.00 -14.48
CA SER A 153 -48.51 -22.85 -15.11
C SER A 153 -49.73 -23.12 -14.19
N THR A 154 -49.52 -23.67 -13.00
CA THR A 154 -50.58 -23.91 -12.01
C THR A 154 -50.78 -22.77 -11.00
N TYR A 155 -49.88 -21.78 -10.95
CA TYR A 155 -49.98 -20.64 -10.04
C TYR A 155 -50.78 -19.49 -10.69
N PRO A 156 -51.93 -19.10 -10.13
CA PRO A 156 -52.68 -17.95 -10.63
C PRO A 156 -51.91 -16.66 -10.34
N GLY A 157 -51.44 -15.97 -11.40
CA GLY A 157 -50.66 -14.73 -11.27
C GLY A 157 -49.17 -14.87 -11.59
N CYS A 158 -48.72 -16.03 -12.08
CA CYS A 158 -47.34 -16.23 -12.54
C CYS A 158 -46.90 -15.19 -13.61
N GLY A 159 -45.60 -14.96 -13.75
CA GLY A 159 -45.03 -13.99 -14.70
C GLY A 159 -45.35 -12.54 -14.33
N GLY A 160 -45.42 -12.25 -13.02
CA GLY A 160 -45.75 -10.94 -12.46
C GLY A 160 -44.53 -10.08 -12.15
N SER A 161 -43.34 -10.67 -12.04
CA SER A 161 -42.11 -9.99 -11.65
C SER A 161 -41.10 -9.95 -12.80
N GLN A 162 -40.21 -8.95 -12.77
CA GLN A 162 -39.11 -8.80 -13.72
C GLN A 162 -37.88 -9.61 -13.25
N ASP A 163 -37.01 -9.97 -14.21
CA ASP A 163 -35.76 -10.72 -14.01
C ASP A 163 -34.78 -10.26 -15.09
N CYS A 164 -34.11 -9.13 -14.83
CA CYS A 164 -33.27 -8.43 -15.81
C CYS A 164 -31.98 -9.20 -16.15
N ASN A 165 -31.43 -9.95 -15.20
CA ASN A 165 -30.21 -10.76 -15.38
C ASN A 165 -30.51 -12.24 -15.75
N ALA A 166 -31.79 -12.62 -15.83
CA ALA A 166 -32.30 -13.95 -16.18
C ALA A 166 -31.79 -15.08 -15.26
N ASN A 167 -31.57 -14.78 -13.98
CA ASN A 167 -31.05 -15.75 -13.02
C ASN A 167 -32.15 -16.58 -12.32
N GLY A 168 -33.44 -16.24 -12.55
CA GLY A 168 -34.60 -16.91 -11.98
C GLY A 168 -35.07 -16.35 -10.63
N VAL A 169 -34.45 -15.26 -10.15
CA VAL A 169 -34.85 -14.49 -8.97
C VAL A 169 -35.52 -13.20 -9.43
N PRO A 170 -36.71 -12.86 -8.91
CA PRO A 170 -37.33 -11.56 -9.17
C PRO A 170 -36.42 -10.38 -8.80
N ASP A 171 -36.37 -9.36 -9.65
CA ASP A 171 -35.58 -8.12 -9.42
C ASP A 171 -35.88 -7.49 -8.04
N GLU A 172 -37.16 -7.49 -7.61
CA GLU A 172 -37.61 -6.97 -6.31
C GLU A 172 -37.05 -7.72 -5.09
N CYS A 173 -36.33 -8.82 -5.32
CA CYS A 173 -35.71 -9.67 -4.33
C CYS A 173 -34.19 -9.70 -4.42
N GLU A 174 -33.62 -8.95 -5.35
CA GLU A 174 -32.19 -8.77 -5.49
C GLU A 174 -31.73 -7.53 -4.67
N ALA A 175 -30.42 -7.36 -4.56
CA ALA A 175 -29.87 -6.20 -3.87
C ALA A 175 -30.08 -4.96 -4.74
N ASP A 176 -30.67 -3.92 -4.16
CA ASP A 176 -30.83 -2.59 -4.74
C ASP A 176 -30.33 -1.58 -3.70
N CYS A 177 -29.10 -1.12 -3.88
CA CYS A 177 -28.40 -0.31 -2.90
C CYS A 177 -28.80 1.16 -2.96
N ASN A 178 -29.15 1.68 -4.15
CA ASN A 178 -29.54 3.08 -4.37
C ASN A 178 -31.07 3.29 -4.28
N LEU A 179 -31.82 2.20 -4.15
CA LEU A 179 -33.28 2.15 -4.02
C LEU A 179 -34.00 2.75 -5.24
N ASN A 180 -33.41 2.59 -6.43
CA ASN A 180 -33.99 3.09 -7.67
C ASN A 180 -35.01 2.10 -8.28
N GLY A 181 -35.09 0.87 -7.75
CA GLY A 181 -35.97 -0.19 -8.20
C GLY A 181 -35.37 -1.13 -9.23
N VAL A 182 -34.09 -0.98 -9.58
CA VAL A 182 -33.29 -1.84 -10.44
C VAL A 182 -32.22 -2.52 -9.57
N PRO A 183 -32.05 -3.85 -9.67
CA PRO A 183 -30.99 -4.55 -8.95
C PRO A 183 -29.60 -4.05 -9.32
N ASP A 184 -28.67 -4.06 -8.35
CA ASP A 184 -27.28 -3.62 -8.53
C ASP A 184 -26.63 -4.25 -9.78
N ASP A 185 -26.79 -5.56 -9.97
CA ASP A 185 -26.22 -6.32 -11.11
C ASP A 185 -26.79 -5.89 -12.48
N CYS A 186 -28.00 -5.33 -12.50
CA CYS A 186 -28.67 -4.83 -13.71
C CYS A 186 -28.45 -3.34 -13.92
N ASP A 187 -28.35 -2.58 -12.83
CA ASP A 187 -28.06 -1.15 -12.85
C ASP A 187 -26.65 -0.90 -13.42
N ILE A 188 -25.69 -1.78 -13.15
CA ILE A 188 -24.34 -1.66 -13.72
C ILE A 188 -24.22 -2.17 -15.17
N ASP A 189 -25.25 -2.79 -15.75
CA ASP A 189 -25.16 -3.36 -17.11
C ASP A 189 -25.27 -2.26 -18.18
N PRO A 190 -24.19 -1.95 -18.93
CA PRO A 190 -24.20 -0.89 -19.93
C PRO A 190 -25.09 -1.21 -21.14
N THR A 191 -25.59 -2.45 -21.27
CA THR A 191 -26.53 -2.84 -22.31
C THR A 191 -27.98 -2.50 -21.98
N ASP A 192 -28.27 -2.09 -20.74
CA ASP A 192 -29.61 -1.69 -20.26
C ASP A 192 -30.65 -2.80 -20.59
N PRO A 193 -30.53 -3.98 -19.94
CA PRO A 193 -31.27 -5.18 -20.34
C PRO A 193 -32.79 -5.05 -20.18
N ASP A 194 -33.28 -4.19 -19.29
CA ASP A 194 -34.69 -3.92 -19.07
C ASP A 194 -35.20 -2.66 -19.80
N GLY A 195 -34.29 -1.81 -20.28
CA GLY A 195 -34.58 -0.68 -21.18
C GLY A 195 -35.23 0.50 -20.46
N ASP A 196 -34.98 0.64 -19.16
CA ASP A 196 -35.56 1.70 -18.32
C ASP A 196 -34.72 2.99 -18.33
N GLY A 197 -33.48 2.89 -18.80
CA GLY A 197 -32.52 3.99 -18.93
C GLY A 197 -31.81 4.37 -17.63
N LEU A 198 -31.91 3.55 -16.59
CA LEU A 198 -31.14 3.63 -15.35
C LEU A 198 -29.91 2.72 -15.50
N VAL A 199 -28.75 3.34 -15.70
CA VAL A 199 -27.47 2.64 -15.73
C VAL A 199 -26.48 3.40 -14.86
N SER A 200 -25.99 2.74 -13.82
CA SER A 200 -24.99 3.25 -12.90
C SER A 200 -23.57 2.86 -13.33
N PRO A 201 -22.59 3.74 -13.09
CA PRO A 201 -21.18 3.39 -13.25
C PRO A 201 -20.72 2.35 -12.22
N ASP A 202 -19.86 1.42 -12.64
CA ASP A 202 -19.05 0.53 -11.77
C ASP A 202 -17.63 0.54 -12.33
N CYS A 203 -16.80 1.44 -11.83
CA CYS A 203 -15.48 1.67 -12.40
C CYS A 203 -14.42 0.67 -11.94
N ASN A 204 -14.67 -0.05 -10.84
CA ASN A 204 -13.76 -1.05 -10.28
C ASN A 204 -14.17 -2.50 -10.58
N GLU A 205 -15.28 -2.68 -11.30
CA GLU A 205 -15.86 -3.95 -11.76
C GLU A 205 -16.16 -4.93 -10.61
N ASN A 206 -16.54 -4.41 -9.44
CA ASN A 206 -16.81 -5.23 -8.26
C ASN A 206 -18.26 -5.72 -8.15
N GLY A 207 -19.14 -5.32 -9.09
CA GLY A 207 -20.54 -5.70 -9.10
C GLY A 207 -21.43 -4.80 -8.26
N ARG A 208 -20.96 -3.60 -7.88
CA ARG A 208 -21.71 -2.64 -7.08
C ARG A 208 -21.60 -1.25 -7.72
N PRO A 209 -22.73 -0.54 -7.92
CA PRO A 209 -22.71 0.83 -8.39
C PRO A 209 -21.78 1.73 -7.56
N ASP A 210 -20.99 2.58 -8.24
CA ASP A 210 -20.05 3.52 -7.61
C ASP A 210 -20.77 4.39 -6.54
N GLU A 211 -22.01 4.82 -6.82
CA GLU A 211 -22.80 5.64 -5.91
C GLU A 211 -23.22 4.95 -4.60
N CYS A 212 -23.12 3.63 -4.56
CA CYS A 212 -23.33 2.83 -3.37
C CYS A 212 -22.03 2.56 -2.62
N GLU A 213 -20.89 2.92 -3.18
CA GLU A 213 -19.59 2.74 -2.58
C GLU A 213 -19.18 3.92 -1.70
N GLU A 214 -18.42 3.60 -0.66
CA GLU A 214 -17.85 4.63 0.20
C GLU A 214 -16.75 5.37 -0.58
N GLY A 215 -16.99 6.64 -0.90
CA GLY A 215 -16.09 7.45 -1.72
C GLY A 215 -16.38 7.42 -3.22
N GLY A 216 -17.33 6.59 -3.71
CA GLY A 216 -17.63 6.48 -5.14
C GLY A 216 -18.39 7.66 -5.76
N LEU A 217 -18.70 8.70 -4.97
CA LEU A 217 -19.17 10.00 -5.45
C LEU A 217 -18.24 11.16 -5.09
N SER A 218 -17.15 10.89 -4.37
CA SER A 218 -16.16 11.91 -4.04
C SER A 218 -15.36 12.20 -5.31
N ASP A 219 -15.20 13.48 -5.65
CA ASP A 219 -14.35 13.95 -6.75
C ASP A 219 -13.64 15.20 -6.24
N CYS A 220 -12.50 14.99 -5.63
CA CYS A 220 -11.73 16.05 -4.98
C CYS A 220 -10.94 16.89 -5.99
N ASN A 221 -10.51 16.30 -7.11
CA ASN A 221 -9.72 16.96 -8.14
C ASN A 221 -10.59 17.70 -9.19
N GLY A 222 -11.91 17.47 -9.19
CA GLY A 222 -12.93 18.13 -10.00
C GLY A 222 -12.87 17.74 -11.48
N ASN A 223 -12.43 16.51 -11.79
CA ASN A 223 -12.27 16.02 -13.16
C ASN A 223 -13.53 15.30 -13.70
N ASP A 224 -14.63 15.28 -12.93
CA ASP A 224 -15.88 14.55 -13.21
C ASP A 224 -15.71 13.00 -13.20
N VAL A 225 -14.64 12.48 -12.59
CA VAL A 225 -14.38 11.06 -12.32
C VAL A 225 -14.27 10.88 -10.80
N PRO A 226 -14.99 9.92 -10.19
CA PRO A 226 -14.85 9.71 -8.76
C PRO A 226 -13.42 9.31 -8.36
N ASP A 227 -13.00 9.75 -7.18
CA ASP A 227 -11.72 9.46 -6.52
C ASP A 227 -11.39 7.96 -6.55
N LEU A 228 -12.37 7.13 -6.20
CA LEU A 228 -12.25 5.67 -6.21
C LEU A 228 -11.91 5.14 -7.61
N CYS A 229 -12.47 5.76 -8.65
CA CYS A 229 -12.24 5.39 -10.04
C CYS A 229 -10.88 5.89 -10.53
N ASP A 230 -10.44 7.06 -10.08
CA ASP A 230 -9.11 7.58 -10.37
C ASP A 230 -8.00 6.68 -9.79
N ILE A 231 -8.19 6.22 -8.56
CA ILE A 231 -7.29 5.26 -7.90
C ILE A 231 -7.30 3.92 -8.65
N HIS A 232 -8.47 3.38 -8.98
CA HIS A 232 -8.58 2.10 -9.68
C HIS A 232 -7.95 2.15 -11.08
N ALA A 233 -8.12 3.26 -11.81
CA ALA A 233 -7.53 3.47 -13.12
C ALA A 233 -6.02 3.78 -13.06
N GLY A 234 -5.48 4.03 -11.86
CA GLY A 234 -4.10 4.47 -11.65
C GLY A 234 -3.81 5.87 -12.20
N THR A 235 -4.85 6.67 -12.43
CA THR A 235 -4.73 8.10 -12.79
C THR A 235 -4.35 8.95 -11.57
N SER A 236 -4.72 8.48 -10.37
CA SER A 236 -4.26 8.99 -9.08
C SER A 236 -3.65 7.88 -8.23
N GLN A 237 -2.77 8.26 -7.30
CA GLN A 237 -2.13 7.33 -6.35
C GLN A 237 -2.86 7.39 -5.00
N ASP A 238 -2.80 6.30 -4.23
CA ASP A 238 -3.34 6.21 -2.85
C ASP A 238 -2.39 5.30 -2.06
N CYS A 239 -1.33 5.89 -1.52
CA CYS A 239 -0.26 5.13 -0.90
C CYS A 239 -0.63 4.61 0.50
N ASN A 240 -1.47 5.36 1.22
CA ASN A 240 -1.92 5.03 2.57
C ASN A 240 -3.18 4.13 2.57
N GLN A 241 -3.74 3.86 1.39
CA GLN A 241 -4.90 3.00 1.12
C GLN A 241 -6.16 3.44 1.88
N ASN A 242 -6.32 4.74 2.06
CA ASN A 242 -7.47 5.32 2.75
C ASN A 242 -8.66 5.61 1.80
N ARG A 243 -8.49 5.35 0.49
CA ARG A 243 -9.45 5.60 -0.62
C ARG A 243 -9.63 7.07 -1.01
N VAL A 244 -8.72 7.94 -0.59
CA VAL A 244 -8.60 9.33 -1.01
C VAL A 244 -7.29 9.44 -1.81
N PRO A 245 -7.30 10.06 -3.00
CA PRO A 245 -6.09 10.30 -3.76
C PRO A 245 -5.05 11.09 -2.96
N ASP A 246 -3.78 10.72 -3.13
CA ASP A 246 -2.63 11.37 -2.50
C ASP A 246 -2.65 12.91 -2.69
N GLU A 247 -2.96 13.39 -3.90
CA GLU A 247 -3.07 14.83 -4.18
C GLU A 247 -4.18 15.53 -3.38
N CYS A 248 -5.21 14.79 -2.99
CA CYS A 248 -6.35 15.28 -2.23
C CYS A 248 -6.11 15.21 -0.74
N ASP A 249 -5.36 14.22 -0.27
CA ASP A 249 -4.86 14.17 1.09
C ASP A 249 -3.94 15.37 1.39
N ILE A 250 -3.04 15.69 0.46
CA ILE A 250 -2.18 16.89 0.56
C ILE A 250 -3.03 18.17 0.55
N ALA A 251 -3.98 18.28 -0.37
CA ALA A 251 -4.83 19.47 -0.48
C ALA A 251 -5.72 19.68 0.77
N ALA A 252 -6.15 18.60 1.42
CA ALA A 252 -6.93 18.62 2.64
C ALA A 252 -6.07 18.81 3.91
N GLY A 253 -4.76 18.64 3.81
CA GLY A 253 -3.83 18.62 4.96
C GLY A 253 -4.05 17.39 5.85
N THR A 254 -4.55 16.29 5.27
CA THR A 254 -4.64 14.99 5.94
C THR A 254 -3.35 14.19 5.80
N SER A 255 -2.54 14.50 4.77
CA SER A 255 -1.14 14.09 4.66
C SER A 255 -0.24 15.30 4.41
N GLU A 256 0.97 15.23 4.94
CA GLU A 256 2.01 16.26 4.78
C GLU A 256 2.75 16.05 3.45
N ASP A 257 3.23 17.15 2.86
CA ASP A 257 4.12 17.21 1.67
C ASP A 257 5.13 18.32 1.89
N CYS A 258 6.02 18.12 2.87
CA CYS A 258 6.96 19.15 3.32
C CYS A 258 7.92 19.60 2.21
N GLN A 259 8.31 18.69 1.34
CA GLN A 259 9.20 18.91 0.20
C GLN A 259 8.50 19.55 -1.00
N GLY A 260 7.16 19.56 -1.04
CA GLY A 260 6.38 20.10 -2.15
C GLY A 260 6.55 19.31 -3.46
N THR A 261 6.77 17.99 -3.36
CA THR A 261 6.93 17.09 -4.51
C THR A 261 5.60 16.70 -5.13
N GLY A 262 4.50 16.90 -4.40
CA GLY A 262 3.18 16.39 -4.74
C GLY A 262 3.02 14.90 -4.41
N ILE A 263 3.92 14.33 -3.63
CA ILE A 263 3.84 12.97 -3.08
C ILE A 263 3.80 13.10 -1.55
N PRO A 264 2.83 12.48 -0.86
CA PRO A 264 2.75 12.57 0.59
C PRO A 264 4.00 11.99 1.28
N ASP A 265 4.43 12.61 2.37
CA ASP A 265 5.63 12.25 3.12
C ASP A 265 5.61 10.79 3.60
N GLU A 266 4.43 10.29 3.99
CA GLU A 266 4.25 8.90 4.36
C GLU A 266 4.50 7.93 3.21
N CYS A 267 4.31 8.35 1.95
CA CYS A 267 4.66 7.55 0.78
C CYS A 267 6.18 7.59 0.52
N GLU A 268 6.83 8.72 0.81
CA GLU A 268 8.26 8.91 0.64
C GLU A 268 9.09 8.19 1.73
N MET A 269 8.53 8.04 2.93
CA MET A 269 9.17 7.37 4.06
C MET A 269 8.97 5.84 4.11
N LEU A 270 8.10 5.26 3.27
CA LEU A 270 7.86 3.82 3.29
C LEU A 270 8.99 3.06 2.57
N PRO A 271 9.81 2.25 3.27
CA PRO A 271 10.65 1.28 2.58
C PRO A 271 9.76 0.21 1.94
N PRO A 272 9.97 -0.15 0.65
CA PRO A 272 9.12 -1.13 0.00
C PRO A 272 9.17 -2.50 0.70
N PRO A 273 8.09 -3.32 0.66
CA PRO A 273 7.94 -4.54 1.46
C PRO A 273 8.90 -5.70 1.12
N PHE A 274 9.91 -5.50 0.27
CA PHE A 274 10.90 -6.51 -0.09
C PHE A 274 12.33 -5.94 -0.05
N ALA A 275 13.30 -6.80 0.26
CA ALA A 275 14.67 -6.49 0.68
C ALA A 275 15.60 -5.88 -0.40
N GLN A 276 15.13 -4.94 -1.20
CA GLN A 276 15.76 -4.56 -2.45
C GLN A 276 15.45 -3.09 -2.78
N ALA A 277 15.91 -2.19 -1.92
CA ALA A 277 15.84 -0.77 -2.24
C ALA A 277 16.51 -0.56 -3.60
N TYR A 278 15.81 0.14 -4.50
CA TYR A 278 16.26 0.56 -5.83
C TYR A 278 16.02 -0.43 -6.98
N ASP A 279 15.22 -1.46 -6.79
CA ASP A 279 14.89 -2.44 -7.84
C ASP A 279 13.97 -1.91 -8.95
N SER A 280 13.29 -0.79 -8.71
CA SER A 280 12.46 -0.10 -9.69
C SER A 280 12.97 1.32 -9.91
N CYS A 281 12.86 1.81 -11.14
CA CYS A 281 13.14 3.20 -11.46
C CYS A 281 12.32 4.21 -10.64
N LEU A 282 11.09 3.88 -10.21
CA LEU A 282 10.28 4.78 -9.39
C LEU A 282 10.79 4.87 -7.95
N ASP A 283 11.52 3.84 -7.49
CA ASP A 283 12.08 3.71 -6.14
C ASP A 283 13.57 4.05 -6.10
N ALA A 284 14.06 4.84 -7.06
CA ALA A 284 15.48 5.13 -7.19
C ALA A 284 16.02 5.93 -5.99
N GLU A 285 17.23 5.61 -5.53
CA GLU A 285 17.90 6.37 -4.46
C GLU A 285 18.51 7.66 -5.00
N ILE A 286 18.58 8.70 -4.18
CA ILE A 286 19.38 9.86 -4.56
C ILE A 286 20.88 9.55 -4.56
N ALA A 287 21.57 10.01 -5.59
CA ALA A 287 23.02 9.96 -5.68
C ALA A 287 23.60 11.36 -5.69
N CYS A 288 24.48 11.63 -4.72
CA CYS A 288 25.13 12.92 -4.57
C CYS A 288 26.66 12.85 -4.73
N PRO A 289 27.31 13.92 -5.24
CA PRO A 289 28.75 13.99 -5.32
C PRO A 289 29.42 13.74 -3.98
N GLY A 290 30.53 12.99 -3.97
CA GLY A 290 31.29 12.70 -2.76
C GLY A 290 30.86 11.43 -2.02
N THR A 291 29.66 10.93 -2.27
CA THR A 291 29.17 9.68 -1.68
C THR A 291 29.60 8.46 -2.49
N VAL A 292 29.94 7.38 -1.78
CA VAL A 292 30.20 6.05 -2.39
C VAL A 292 29.01 5.15 -2.09
N HIS A 293 28.28 4.78 -3.13
CA HIS A 293 27.19 3.82 -3.03
C HIS A 293 27.71 2.42 -3.36
N SER A 294 27.13 1.40 -2.72
CA SER A 294 27.42 0.01 -3.03
C SER A 294 26.18 -0.83 -2.87
N GLY A 295 26.06 -1.88 -3.68
CA GLY A 295 24.91 -2.75 -3.70
C GLY A 295 25.13 -3.94 -4.63
N THR A 296 24.06 -4.65 -4.97
CA THR A 296 24.13 -5.80 -5.88
C THR A 296 22.96 -5.79 -6.86
N THR A 297 23.22 -6.17 -8.11
CA THR A 297 22.18 -6.41 -9.12
C THR A 297 21.67 -7.85 -9.12
N VAL A 298 22.18 -8.69 -8.21
CA VAL A 298 21.77 -10.10 -8.10
C VAL A 298 20.36 -10.19 -7.52
N GLY A 299 19.45 -10.76 -8.30
CA GLY A 299 18.04 -10.90 -7.91
C GLY A 299 17.19 -9.69 -8.25
N ALA A 300 17.76 -8.65 -8.88
CA ALA A 300 17.01 -7.49 -9.30
C ALA A 300 16.02 -7.79 -10.43
N THR A 301 14.93 -7.05 -10.50
CA THR A 301 14.00 -7.08 -11.62
C THR A 301 14.58 -6.31 -12.81
N VAL A 302 13.92 -6.45 -13.95
CA VAL A 302 14.28 -5.74 -15.17
C VAL A 302 13.21 -4.69 -15.39
N ASP A 303 13.52 -3.44 -15.09
CA ASP A 303 12.58 -2.33 -15.26
C ASP A 303 13.03 -1.33 -16.33
N GLY A 304 14.33 -1.33 -16.67
CA GLY A 304 14.92 -0.37 -17.58
C GLY A 304 15.38 -0.93 -18.91
N SER A 305 15.61 -0.03 -19.87
CA SER A 305 16.30 -0.39 -21.11
C SER A 305 17.27 0.67 -21.61
N ALA A 306 18.44 0.23 -22.03
CA ALA A 306 19.44 1.06 -22.68
C ALA A 306 19.92 0.44 -24.01
N ASN A 307 20.44 1.30 -24.89
CA ASN A 307 20.91 0.91 -26.23
C ASN A 307 22.35 0.36 -26.26
N CYS A 308 23.04 0.32 -25.11
CA CYS A 308 24.39 -0.19 -24.98
C CYS A 308 24.46 -1.42 -24.07
N GLY A 309 25.51 -2.23 -24.26
CA GLY A 309 25.78 -3.44 -23.48
C GLY A 309 24.75 -4.58 -23.61
N SER A 310 23.78 -4.51 -24.53
CA SER A 310 22.67 -5.48 -24.63
C SER A 310 21.96 -5.69 -23.29
N SER A 311 21.71 -4.59 -22.58
CA SER A 311 21.29 -4.59 -21.17
C SER A 311 19.77 -4.52 -20.98
N SER A 312 18.97 -4.43 -22.04
CA SER A 312 17.52 -4.23 -21.97
C SER A 312 16.72 -5.40 -21.38
N SER A 313 17.37 -6.55 -21.16
CA SER A 313 16.78 -7.72 -20.51
C SER A 313 17.62 -8.17 -19.31
N THR A 314 18.46 -7.29 -18.79
CA THR A 314 19.39 -7.57 -17.68
C THR A 314 18.89 -6.87 -16.44
N PRO A 315 18.93 -7.51 -15.26
CA PRO A 315 18.57 -6.89 -13.99
C PRO A 315 19.26 -5.55 -13.77
N ASP A 316 18.53 -4.62 -13.19
CA ASP A 316 19.00 -3.26 -12.98
C ASP A 316 18.56 -2.67 -11.65
N VAL A 317 19.32 -1.67 -11.20
CA VAL A 317 18.99 -0.87 -10.02
C VAL A 317 19.13 0.62 -10.37
N TRP A 318 18.45 1.47 -9.59
CA TRP A 318 18.28 2.87 -9.94
C TRP A 318 18.76 3.85 -8.90
N TYR A 319 19.34 4.94 -9.40
CA TYR A 319 19.60 6.15 -8.64
C TYR A 319 19.03 7.35 -9.40
N TYR A 320 18.80 8.47 -8.74
CA TYR A 320 18.51 9.74 -9.39
C TYR A 320 19.42 10.86 -8.86
N TYR A 321 19.54 11.94 -9.62
CA TYR A 321 20.38 13.07 -9.28
C TYR A 321 19.75 14.38 -9.76
N THR A 322 19.58 15.34 -8.85
CA THR A 322 19.06 16.67 -9.14
C THR A 322 20.09 17.73 -8.70
N PRO A 323 20.86 18.33 -9.63
CA PRO A 323 21.90 19.28 -9.28
C PRO A 323 21.31 20.65 -8.87
N LEU A 324 21.97 21.32 -7.93
CA LEU A 324 21.71 22.70 -7.52
C LEU A 324 22.39 23.72 -8.46
N GLY A 325 23.45 23.31 -9.16
CA GLY A 325 24.21 24.16 -10.07
C GLY A 325 24.31 23.59 -11.49
N ASN A 326 24.46 24.47 -12.48
CA ASN A 326 24.87 24.04 -13.82
C ASN A 326 26.35 23.63 -13.79
N GLY A 327 26.71 22.49 -14.40
CA GLY A 327 28.10 22.06 -14.44
C GLY A 327 28.32 20.73 -15.14
N PHE A 328 29.54 20.20 -15.03
CA PHE A 328 29.85 18.86 -15.53
C PHE A 328 29.83 17.86 -14.38
N ALA A 329 29.06 16.79 -14.56
CA ALA A 329 29.03 15.64 -13.67
C ALA A 329 29.77 14.45 -14.29
N SER A 330 30.30 13.58 -13.43
CA SER A 330 31.02 12.36 -13.75
C SER A 330 30.43 11.21 -12.93
N PHE A 331 30.15 10.09 -13.58
CA PHE A 331 29.48 8.92 -12.98
C PHE A 331 30.35 7.68 -13.20
N SER A 332 30.71 6.97 -12.14
CA SER A 332 31.73 5.92 -12.19
C SER A 332 31.28 4.66 -11.46
N LEU A 333 31.33 3.53 -12.18
CA LEU A 333 31.18 2.17 -11.62
C LEU A 333 32.53 1.45 -11.46
N MET A 334 33.64 2.19 -11.53
CA MET A 334 34.98 1.64 -11.41
C MET A 334 35.15 0.96 -10.04
N GLY A 335 35.56 -0.31 -10.04
CA GLY A 335 35.65 -1.14 -8.83
C GLY A 335 34.54 -2.20 -8.70
N SER A 336 33.50 -2.14 -9.54
CA SER A 336 32.44 -3.15 -9.57
C SER A 336 32.93 -4.54 -10.01
N SER A 337 32.30 -5.58 -9.48
CA SER A 337 32.74 -6.98 -9.60
C SER A 337 32.37 -7.67 -10.93
N TYR A 338 31.54 -7.03 -11.75
CA TYR A 338 31.00 -7.57 -12.99
C TYR A 338 31.12 -6.57 -14.16
N ASP A 339 30.71 -7.02 -15.34
CA ASP A 339 30.67 -6.21 -16.57
C ASP A 339 29.43 -5.32 -16.55
N THR A 340 29.62 -4.06 -16.18
CA THR A 340 28.53 -3.13 -15.87
C THR A 340 28.00 -2.44 -17.14
N VAL A 341 26.80 -1.90 -17.04
CA VAL A 341 26.25 -0.94 -18.00
C VAL A 341 25.65 0.21 -17.22
N LEU A 342 26.11 1.42 -17.51
CA LEU A 342 25.64 2.66 -16.88
C LEU A 342 24.89 3.51 -17.92
N SER A 343 23.65 3.87 -17.63
CA SER A 343 22.89 4.80 -18.49
C SER A 343 22.23 5.93 -17.71
N LEU A 344 22.11 7.08 -18.36
CA LEU A 344 21.40 8.25 -17.87
C LEU A 344 20.11 8.43 -18.66
N HIS A 345 19.03 8.78 -17.97
CA HIS A 345 17.70 8.96 -18.53
C HIS A 345 17.09 10.28 -18.09
N SER A 346 16.22 10.84 -18.93
CA SER A 346 15.53 12.10 -18.67
C SER A 346 14.17 11.94 -18.00
N ASN A 347 13.66 10.70 -17.90
CA ASN A 347 12.41 10.41 -17.23
C ASN A 347 12.38 8.94 -16.77
N CYS A 348 11.45 8.63 -15.87
CA CYS A 348 11.11 7.28 -15.44
C CYS A 348 9.76 6.84 -16.05
N PRO A 349 9.56 5.57 -16.46
CA PRO A 349 10.55 4.49 -16.54
C PRO A 349 11.64 4.81 -17.57
N GLY A 350 12.87 4.41 -17.27
CA GLY A 350 14.00 4.71 -18.15
C GLY A 350 14.07 3.76 -19.33
N THR A 351 13.83 4.30 -20.53
CA THR A 351 13.82 3.55 -21.79
C THR A 351 14.84 4.10 -22.78
N THR A 352 15.09 3.35 -23.84
CA THR A 352 15.89 3.84 -24.97
C THR A 352 15.36 5.14 -25.61
N SER A 353 14.08 5.48 -25.42
CA SER A 353 13.48 6.71 -25.95
C SER A 353 13.85 7.97 -25.15
N ASN A 354 14.08 7.84 -23.85
CA ASN A 354 14.42 8.96 -22.95
C ASN A 354 15.87 8.91 -22.45
N GLN A 355 16.66 7.95 -22.96
CA GLN A 355 18.07 7.77 -22.67
C GLN A 355 18.88 8.99 -23.15
N LEU A 356 19.58 9.61 -22.22
CA LEU A 356 20.48 10.74 -22.43
C LEU A 356 21.90 10.29 -22.81
N PHE A 357 22.39 9.23 -22.15
CA PHE A 357 23.72 8.68 -22.38
C PHE A 357 23.78 7.21 -21.92
N CYS A 358 24.70 6.42 -22.47
CA CYS A 358 24.96 5.05 -22.02
C CYS A 358 26.42 4.69 -22.28
N ASN A 359 27.02 3.96 -21.35
CA ASN A 359 28.35 3.39 -21.47
C ASN A 359 28.39 1.99 -20.86
N ASP A 360 28.96 1.01 -21.57
CA ASP A 360 29.22 -0.34 -21.03
C ASP A 360 30.67 -0.45 -20.54
N ASP A 361 31.66 -0.19 -21.40
CA ASP A 361 33.09 -0.33 -21.05
C ASP A 361 33.79 1.03 -21.01
N TYR A 362 34.75 1.23 -20.10
CA TYR A 362 35.57 2.45 -20.08
C TYR A 362 37.05 2.15 -19.85
N GLY A 363 37.94 2.88 -20.53
CA GLY A 363 39.39 2.80 -20.29
C GLY A 363 40.02 1.41 -20.52
N GLY A 364 39.34 0.50 -21.23
CA GLY A 364 39.79 -0.88 -21.44
C GLY A 364 39.44 -1.84 -20.29
N THR A 365 38.59 -1.42 -19.34
CA THR A 365 38.01 -2.27 -18.30
C THR A 365 36.53 -2.53 -18.57
N PRO A 366 35.95 -3.62 -18.05
CA PRO A 366 34.53 -3.93 -18.20
C PRO A 366 33.63 -3.09 -17.27
N GLN A 367 34.18 -2.05 -16.62
CA GLN A 367 33.41 -1.15 -15.77
C GLN A 367 33.04 0.10 -16.56
N SER A 368 31.82 0.55 -16.33
CA SER A 368 31.25 1.69 -17.02
C SER A 368 31.62 2.99 -16.35
N HIS A 369 31.84 4.03 -17.15
CA HIS A 369 32.10 5.36 -16.65
C HIS A 369 31.65 6.40 -17.66
N ILE A 370 30.96 7.43 -17.17
CA ILE A 370 30.57 8.61 -17.92
C ILE A 370 31.43 9.76 -17.38
N PRO A 371 32.56 10.10 -18.04
CA PRO A 371 33.55 10.99 -17.43
C PRO A 371 33.09 12.45 -17.34
N GLN A 372 32.25 12.90 -18.28
CA GLN A 372 31.73 14.25 -18.33
C GLN A 372 30.36 14.27 -19.00
N TYR A 373 29.33 14.69 -18.26
CA TYR A 373 28.00 15.01 -18.78
C TYR A 373 27.58 16.38 -18.25
N PHE A 374 27.06 17.26 -19.11
CA PHE A 374 26.63 18.59 -18.67
C PHE A 374 25.24 18.51 -18.04
N VAL A 375 25.16 18.83 -16.75
CA VAL A 375 23.93 18.80 -15.95
C VAL A 375 23.42 20.21 -15.69
N GLN A 376 22.11 20.36 -15.61
CA GLN A 376 21.43 21.64 -15.47
C GLN A 376 20.72 21.71 -14.12
N THR A 377 20.83 22.84 -13.43
CA THR A 377 20.18 23.10 -12.14
C THR A 377 18.68 22.77 -12.17
N GLY A 378 18.19 22.10 -11.12
CA GLY A 378 16.78 21.73 -10.96
C GLY A 378 16.26 20.66 -11.92
N ARG A 379 17.12 20.05 -12.75
CA ARG A 379 16.73 18.97 -13.66
C ARG A 379 17.13 17.61 -13.11
N THR A 380 16.17 16.72 -12.93
CA THR A 380 16.43 15.34 -12.48
C THR A 380 17.01 14.48 -13.58
N TYR A 381 18.03 13.68 -13.22
CA TYR A 381 18.69 12.70 -14.06
C TYR A 381 18.54 11.32 -13.42
N TRP A 382 17.91 10.38 -14.11
CA TRP A 382 17.76 9.00 -13.65
C TRP A 382 18.97 8.17 -14.11
N ILE A 383 19.60 7.46 -13.19
CA ILE A 383 20.86 6.74 -13.35
C ILE A 383 20.56 5.25 -13.19
N ARG A 384 20.70 4.50 -14.28
CA ARG A 384 20.50 3.05 -14.29
C ARG A 384 21.83 2.33 -14.19
N ILE A 385 21.93 1.38 -13.27
CA ILE A 385 23.06 0.47 -13.12
C ILE A 385 22.59 -0.94 -13.47
N SER A 386 23.12 -1.49 -14.56
CA SER A 386 22.79 -2.81 -15.09
C SER A 386 24.08 -3.58 -15.38
N GLY A 387 23.99 -4.80 -15.94
CA GLY A 387 25.13 -5.48 -16.55
C GLY A 387 24.99 -5.75 -18.05
N LYS A 388 26.12 -6.14 -18.66
CA LYS A 388 26.21 -6.47 -20.07
C LYS A 388 25.78 -7.92 -20.32
N ASN A 389 24.94 -8.16 -21.33
CA ASN A 389 24.48 -9.49 -21.74
C ASN A 389 23.99 -10.38 -20.56
N GLY A 390 23.28 -9.80 -19.58
CA GLY A 390 22.77 -10.55 -18.42
C GLY A 390 23.74 -10.67 -17.25
N ALA A 391 24.91 -10.01 -17.29
CA ALA A 391 25.83 -9.98 -16.15
C ALA A 391 25.16 -9.31 -14.93
N VAL A 392 25.41 -9.86 -13.75
CA VAL A 392 24.96 -9.34 -12.46
C VAL A 392 26.07 -9.50 -11.44
N GLY A 393 26.04 -8.71 -10.38
CA GLY A 393 27.00 -8.79 -9.29
C GLY A 393 26.98 -7.56 -8.40
N ASP A 394 27.97 -7.48 -7.52
CA ASP A 394 28.14 -6.35 -6.61
C ASP A 394 28.75 -5.16 -7.35
N PHE A 395 28.15 -3.98 -7.18
CA PHE A 395 28.60 -2.72 -7.76
C PHE A 395 29.12 -1.77 -6.70
N VAL A 396 30.03 -0.89 -7.12
CA VAL A 396 30.42 0.31 -6.39
C VAL A 396 30.17 1.49 -7.32
N PHE A 397 29.39 2.46 -6.87
CA PHE A 397 28.99 3.63 -7.62
C PHE A 397 29.46 4.90 -6.93
N THR A 398 30.06 5.80 -7.71
CA THR A 398 30.57 7.09 -7.25
C THR A 398 30.25 8.15 -8.27
N MET A 399 30.02 9.37 -7.82
CA MET A 399 29.85 10.51 -8.70
C MET A 399 30.55 11.77 -8.20
N VAL A 400 30.85 12.65 -9.15
CA VAL A 400 31.41 13.99 -8.91
C VAL A 400 30.62 14.96 -9.76
N GLY A 401 30.29 16.14 -9.25
CA GLY A 401 29.53 17.13 -10.00
C GLY A 401 29.14 18.33 -9.13
N PRO A 402 28.28 19.22 -9.65
CA PRO A 402 27.59 20.21 -8.82
C PRO A 402 26.89 19.54 -7.63
N ALA A 403 26.86 20.21 -6.48
CA ALA A 403 26.04 19.76 -5.35
C ALA A 403 24.60 19.46 -5.80
N CYS A 404 23.95 18.52 -5.14
CA CYS A 404 22.53 18.21 -5.27
C CYS A 404 21.84 18.60 -3.98
N LEU A 405 20.53 18.73 -4.05
CA LEU A 405 19.70 18.59 -2.86
C LEU A 405 19.96 17.18 -2.33
N TYR A 406 20.68 17.01 -1.22
CA TYR A 406 20.80 15.72 -0.54
C TYR A 406 19.52 15.53 0.27
N THR A 407 18.44 15.18 -0.40
CA THR A 407 17.22 14.74 0.25
C THR A 407 17.30 13.23 0.38
N LYS A 408 18.21 12.71 1.20
CA LYS A 408 17.88 11.44 1.86
C LYS A 408 16.64 11.82 2.67
N PRO A 409 15.44 11.27 2.39
CA PRO A 409 14.20 11.85 2.88
C PRO A 409 14.26 12.10 4.39
N ASP A 410 14.88 11.17 5.11
CA ASP A 410 15.16 11.21 6.54
C ASP A 410 16.64 10.85 6.74
N CYS A 411 17.53 11.84 6.74
CA CYS A 411 18.97 11.61 6.74
C CYS A 411 19.47 11.09 8.10
N ASN A 412 18.87 11.56 9.19
CA ASN A 412 19.18 11.23 10.58
C ASN A 412 18.47 9.96 11.10
N GLN A 413 17.54 9.41 10.32
CA GLN A 413 16.74 8.21 10.58
C GLN A 413 15.82 8.33 11.80
N ASP A 414 15.30 9.52 12.06
CA ASP A 414 14.41 9.77 13.20
C ASP A 414 12.92 9.52 12.86
N GLY A 415 12.60 9.30 11.58
CA GLY A 415 11.25 9.07 11.07
C GLY A 415 10.47 10.35 10.77
N VAL A 416 11.14 11.49 10.69
CA VAL A 416 10.66 12.76 10.16
C VAL A 416 11.49 13.07 8.90
N LEU A 417 10.86 13.66 7.89
CA LEU A 417 11.62 14.08 6.71
C LEU A 417 12.43 15.33 7.03
N ASP A 418 13.67 15.42 6.54
CA ASP A 418 14.55 16.58 6.73
C ASP A 418 13.84 17.88 6.28
N ALA A 419 13.06 17.80 5.19
CA ALA A 419 12.28 18.91 4.67
C ALA A 419 11.21 19.39 5.66
N CYS A 420 10.61 18.49 6.43
CA CYS A 420 9.68 18.83 7.51
C CYS A 420 10.40 19.45 8.70
N GLU A 421 11.55 18.91 9.07
CA GLU A 421 12.35 19.44 10.18
C GLU A 421 12.79 20.88 9.90
N LEU A 422 13.21 21.17 8.67
CA LEU A 422 13.57 22.52 8.22
C LEU A 422 12.38 23.50 8.20
N LEU A 423 11.16 23.02 7.93
CA LEU A 423 9.95 23.86 7.91
C LEU A 423 9.53 24.31 9.31
N ASP A 424 9.68 23.44 10.31
CA ASP A 424 9.30 23.69 11.71
C ASP A 424 10.48 24.16 12.58
N CYS A 425 11.57 24.58 11.97
CA CYS A 425 12.77 24.96 12.71
C CYS A 425 12.60 26.16 13.61
N GLU A 426 12.55 25.88 14.92
CA GLU A 426 12.76 26.90 15.93
C GLU A 426 14.26 27.23 16.02
N PRO A 427 14.67 28.52 16.09
CA PRO A 427 16.08 28.94 16.11
C PRO A 427 16.94 28.36 17.26
N THR A 428 16.32 27.66 18.20
CA THR A 428 16.96 27.07 19.38
C THR A 428 17.00 25.55 19.35
N ASP A 429 16.41 24.90 18.35
CA ASP A 429 16.44 23.44 18.22
C ASP A 429 17.70 23.02 17.44
N PRO A 430 18.67 22.33 18.06
CA PRO A 430 19.88 21.88 17.38
C PRO A 430 19.63 20.74 16.38
N ALA A 431 18.52 20.01 16.51
CA ALA A 431 18.24 18.84 15.67
C ALA A 431 17.86 19.21 14.23
N CYS A 432 17.35 20.42 14.01
CA CYS A 432 16.86 20.84 12.71
C CYS A 432 17.75 21.92 12.04
N GLN A 433 18.89 22.30 12.64
CA GLN A 433 19.69 23.43 12.15
C GLN A 433 20.21 23.21 10.73
N ASP A 434 19.98 24.20 9.86
CA ASP A 434 20.67 24.43 8.58
C ASP A 434 21.35 25.79 8.67
N CYS A 435 22.53 25.80 9.26
CA CYS A 435 23.21 27.03 9.63
C CYS A 435 23.83 27.76 8.43
N ASN A 436 24.09 27.05 7.34
CA ASN A 436 24.64 27.59 6.10
C ASN A 436 23.55 27.94 5.07
N GLU A 437 22.27 27.74 5.43
CA GLU A 437 21.07 28.00 4.64
C GLU A 437 21.12 27.31 3.26
N ASN A 438 21.71 26.11 3.20
CA ASN A 438 21.89 25.36 1.96
C ASN A 438 20.73 24.37 1.69
N GLY A 439 19.79 24.24 2.62
CA GLY A 439 18.63 23.35 2.56
C GLY A 439 18.91 21.91 2.96
N VAL A 440 20.01 21.65 3.66
CA VAL A 440 20.41 20.34 4.23
C VAL A 440 20.67 20.54 5.72
N LEU A 441 20.22 19.58 6.54
CA LEU A 441 20.52 19.61 7.97
C LEU A 441 22.03 19.55 8.22
N ASP A 442 22.50 20.32 9.21
CA ASP A 442 23.89 20.43 9.64
C ASP A 442 24.54 19.06 9.85
N GLU A 443 23.84 18.16 10.55
CA GLU A 443 24.31 16.80 10.82
C GLU A 443 24.49 15.96 9.54
N CYS A 444 23.74 16.27 8.49
CA CYS A 444 23.75 15.55 7.22
C CYS A 444 24.77 16.12 6.24
N ASP A 445 25.02 17.42 6.32
CA ASP A 445 26.19 18.05 5.73
C ASP A 445 27.49 17.44 6.28
N ILE A 446 27.57 17.24 7.60
CA ILE A 446 28.73 16.62 8.25
C ILE A 446 28.84 15.13 7.89
N ALA A 447 27.75 14.38 8.00
CA ALA A 447 27.74 12.94 7.71
C ALA A 447 28.07 12.62 6.24
N SER A 448 27.65 13.48 5.31
CA SER A 448 27.96 13.36 3.88
C SER A 448 29.37 13.85 3.52
N GLY A 449 30.05 14.57 4.43
CA GLY A 449 31.35 15.20 4.21
C GLY A 449 31.30 16.45 3.31
N HIS A 450 30.12 17.06 3.15
CA HIS A 450 29.96 18.38 2.53
C HIS A 450 30.49 19.49 3.42
N SER A 451 30.34 19.33 4.73
CA SER A 451 30.87 20.24 5.75
C SER A 451 31.95 19.54 6.59
N GLU A 452 32.98 20.29 6.95
CA GLU A 452 33.94 19.86 7.97
C GLU A 452 33.34 20.12 9.36
N ASP A 453 33.56 19.19 10.28
CA ASP A 453 33.27 19.31 11.72
C ASP A 453 34.56 18.89 12.43
N ALA A 454 35.55 19.80 12.45
CA ALA A 454 36.88 19.49 12.94
C ALA A 454 36.92 19.36 14.48
N ASP A 455 36.00 20.03 15.19
CA ASP A 455 35.91 19.99 16.64
C ASP A 455 34.89 18.97 17.19
N GLY A 456 34.07 18.37 16.32
CA GLY A 456 33.15 17.28 16.67
C GLY A 456 31.93 17.76 17.45
N ASP A 457 31.57 19.04 17.32
CA ASP A 457 30.46 19.66 18.05
C ASP A 457 29.10 19.46 17.36
N GLY A 458 29.09 18.82 16.20
CA GLY A 458 27.87 18.53 15.43
C GLY A 458 27.38 19.73 14.61
N ARG A 459 28.16 20.81 14.51
CA ARG A 459 27.86 22.00 13.71
C ARG A 459 28.95 22.20 12.64
N PRO A 460 28.60 22.49 11.38
CA PRO A 460 29.57 22.80 10.34
C PRO A 460 30.57 23.90 10.75
N ASP A 461 31.87 23.66 10.52
CA ASP A 461 32.96 24.61 10.80
C ASP A 461 32.76 25.97 10.12
N GLU A 462 32.11 25.99 8.96
CA GLU A 462 31.78 27.23 8.22
C GLU A 462 30.68 28.07 8.88
N CYS A 463 29.88 27.44 9.74
CA CYS A 463 28.88 28.08 10.56
C CYS A 463 29.39 28.48 11.94
N ALA A 464 30.55 27.97 12.35
CA ALA A 464 31.24 28.46 13.53
C ALA A 464 31.55 29.96 13.34
N ALA A 465 31.02 30.80 14.23
CA ALA A 465 31.31 32.22 14.18
C ALA A 465 32.84 32.44 14.29
N PRO A 466 33.42 33.43 13.58
CA PRO A 466 34.86 33.68 13.61
C PRO A 466 35.31 33.87 15.05
N CYS A 467 36.06 32.89 15.54
CA CYS A 467 36.44 32.78 16.93
C CYS A 467 37.85 33.32 17.13
N THR A 468 38.01 34.22 18.09
CA THR A 468 39.32 34.67 18.55
C THR A 468 39.69 33.85 19.77
N MET A 469 40.86 33.21 19.78
CA MET A 469 41.31 32.40 20.92
C MET A 469 41.30 33.23 22.21
N GLY A 470 40.53 32.79 23.22
CA GLY A 470 40.33 33.49 24.48
C GLY A 470 39.16 34.49 24.51
N ASP A 471 38.37 34.60 23.44
CA ASP A 471 37.13 35.39 23.37
C ASP A 471 35.94 34.49 23.72
N SER A 472 35.82 34.16 25.01
CA SER A 472 34.85 33.19 25.52
C SER A 472 33.42 33.72 25.62
N ASN A 473 33.16 35.02 25.44
CA ASN A 473 31.78 35.54 25.29
C ASN A 473 31.38 35.85 23.84
N CYS A 474 32.27 35.60 22.88
CA CYS A 474 32.03 35.80 21.45
C CYS A 474 31.68 37.25 21.07
N ASP A 475 32.19 38.25 21.79
CA ASP A 475 31.94 39.67 21.50
C ASP A 475 32.94 40.28 20.50
N GLY A 476 33.94 39.50 20.08
CA GLY A 476 34.99 39.88 19.16
C GLY A 476 36.22 40.48 19.84
N ALA A 477 36.27 40.54 21.18
CA ALA A 477 37.36 41.16 21.92
C ALA A 477 37.78 40.36 23.15
N VAL A 478 38.99 39.76 23.10
CA VAL A 478 39.62 39.12 24.27
C VAL A 478 39.93 40.13 25.37
N ASN A 479 39.15 40.12 26.45
CA ASN A 479 39.23 41.02 27.57
C ASN A 479 38.66 40.41 28.87
N VAL A 480 38.66 41.17 29.96
CA VAL A 480 38.22 40.70 31.29
C VAL A 480 36.78 40.13 31.32
N PHE A 481 35.91 40.53 30.38
CA PHE A 481 34.56 40.00 30.27
C PHE A 481 34.50 38.55 29.74
N ASP A 482 35.61 37.99 29.29
CA ASP A 482 35.70 36.58 28.87
C ASP A 482 35.91 35.62 30.04
N ILE A 483 36.31 36.11 31.22
CA ILE A 483 36.66 35.26 32.36
C ILE A 483 35.47 34.43 32.84
N ASP A 484 34.32 35.06 33.04
CA ASP A 484 33.12 34.37 33.54
C ASP A 484 32.60 33.32 32.51
N PRO A 485 32.48 33.65 31.20
CA PRO A 485 32.20 32.67 30.17
C PRO A 485 33.25 31.53 30.10
N PHE A 486 34.54 31.83 30.19
CA PHE A 486 35.59 30.80 30.17
C PHE A 486 35.48 29.84 31.36
N VAL A 487 35.13 30.36 32.54
CA VAL A 487 34.85 29.52 33.72
C VAL A 487 33.61 28.66 33.50
N LEU A 488 32.56 29.20 32.85
CA LEU A 488 31.39 28.41 32.46
C LEU A 488 31.79 27.29 31.50
N ALA A 489 32.60 27.57 30.48
CA ALA A 489 33.11 26.57 29.54
C ALA A 489 33.83 25.42 30.28
N LEU A 490 34.71 25.74 31.23
CA LEU A 490 35.43 24.72 32.03
C LEU A 490 34.54 23.85 32.92
N THR A 491 33.31 24.28 33.22
CA THR A 491 32.47 23.65 34.25
C THR A 491 31.18 23.04 33.71
N ASP A 492 30.64 23.57 32.61
CA ASP A 492 29.38 23.15 32.00
C ASP A 492 29.37 23.55 30.50
N GLN A 493 29.92 22.66 29.66
CA GLN A 493 29.99 22.85 28.22
C GLN A 493 28.60 23.08 27.58
N PRO A 494 27.57 22.24 27.84
CA PRO A 494 26.23 22.48 27.29
C PRO A 494 25.62 23.82 27.67
N ALA A 495 25.83 24.29 28.91
CA ALA A 495 25.34 25.59 29.34
C ALA A 495 26.08 26.75 28.67
N TRP A 496 27.35 26.56 28.30
CA TRP A 496 28.11 27.55 27.53
C TRP A 496 27.63 27.59 26.08
N GLU A 497 27.50 26.44 25.43
CA GLU A 497 27.05 26.31 24.02
C GLU A 497 25.64 26.87 23.83
N ALA A 498 24.77 26.75 24.83
CA ALA A 498 23.45 27.38 24.81
C ALA A 498 23.47 28.92 24.99
N ALA A 499 24.56 29.48 25.53
CA ALA A 499 24.66 30.89 25.88
C ALA A 499 25.43 31.73 24.86
N TYR A 500 26.32 31.12 24.07
CA TYR A 500 27.26 31.80 23.20
C TYR A 500 27.34 31.14 21.82
N SER A 501 27.59 31.93 20.77
CA SER A 501 27.39 31.51 19.37
C SER A 501 28.68 31.22 18.58
N CYS A 502 29.86 31.34 19.19
CA CYS A 502 31.14 30.99 18.58
C CYS A 502 31.60 29.58 18.97
N GLY A 503 32.51 28.98 18.19
CA GLY A 503 32.95 27.60 18.40
C GLY A 503 33.54 27.38 19.80
N TYR A 504 33.01 26.39 20.52
CA TYR A 504 33.35 26.12 21.92
C TYR A 504 34.84 25.81 22.09
N LEU A 505 35.38 24.88 21.30
CA LEU A 505 36.81 24.57 21.34
C LEU A 505 37.63 25.77 20.87
N CYS A 506 37.23 26.45 19.81
CA CYS A 506 38.01 27.57 19.30
C CYS A 506 38.15 28.74 20.29
N ALA A 507 37.09 29.07 21.02
CA ALA A 507 37.10 30.14 22.01
C ALA A 507 37.86 29.75 23.29
N ASN A 508 37.76 28.48 23.72
CA ASN A 508 38.14 28.06 25.06
C ASN A 508 39.34 27.08 25.11
N ASP A 509 39.67 26.33 24.05
CA ASP A 509 40.87 25.49 23.97
C ASP A 509 42.09 26.35 23.61
N CYS A 510 42.57 27.08 24.62
CA CYS A 510 43.62 28.07 24.45
C CYS A 510 45.01 27.42 24.28
N ASN A 511 45.16 26.13 24.59
CA ASN A 511 46.41 25.39 24.37
C ASN A 511 46.43 24.56 23.06
N ARG A 512 45.26 24.36 22.43
CA ARG A 512 45.02 23.60 21.19
C ARG A 512 45.32 22.11 21.29
N ASP A 513 45.01 21.50 22.43
CA ASP A 513 45.13 20.05 22.64
C ASP A 513 43.84 19.27 22.32
N GLY A 514 42.80 19.98 21.91
CA GLY A 514 41.47 19.44 21.57
C GLY A 514 40.60 19.22 22.80
N SER A 515 40.90 19.83 23.95
CA SER A 515 40.12 19.64 25.18
C SER A 515 40.13 20.86 26.09
N VAL A 516 38.97 21.49 26.27
CA VAL A 516 38.79 22.61 27.23
C VAL A 516 38.87 22.11 28.67
N ASN A 517 39.97 22.39 29.34
CA ASN A 517 40.23 21.94 30.70
C ASN A 517 41.16 22.89 31.48
N VAL A 518 41.56 22.50 32.69
CA VAL A 518 42.43 23.33 33.56
C VAL A 518 43.75 23.76 32.91
N PHE A 519 44.25 23.01 31.92
CA PHE A 519 45.47 23.34 31.17
C PHE A 519 45.29 24.54 30.23
N ASP A 520 44.06 24.99 29.97
CA ASP A 520 43.77 26.18 29.14
C ASP A 520 43.83 27.48 29.93
N ILE A 521 43.78 27.43 31.26
CA ILE A 521 43.76 28.63 32.12
C ILE A 521 45.00 29.50 31.90
N ASP A 522 46.19 28.90 31.90
CA ASP A 522 47.44 29.65 31.73
C ASP A 522 47.54 30.30 30.33
N PRO A 523 47.29 29.59 29.22
CA PRO A 523 47.20 30.19 27.89
C PRO A 523 46.08 31.24 27.74
N PHE A 524 44.92 31.02 28.36
CA PHE A 524 43.82 32.00 28.37
C PHE A 524 44.24 33.31 29.06
N VAL A 525 44.92 33.23 30.21
CA VAL A 525 45.47 34.40 30.90
C VAL A 525 46.53 35.12 30.05
N GLN A 526 47.30 34.39 29.25
CA GLN A 526 48.24 35.00 28.29
C GLN A 526 47.49 35.77 27.20
N ALA A 527 46.41 35.20 26.65
CA ALA A 527 45.56 35.86 25.67
C ALA A 527 44.95 37.17 26.22
N LEU A 528 44.45 37.15 27.46
CA LEU A 528 43.91 38.34 28.16
C LEU A 528 44.93 39.45 28.39
N THR A 529 46.21 39.09 28.59
CA THR A 529 47.26 40.05 28.96
C THR A 529 48.11 40.51 27.78
N GLY A 530 47.83 40.03 26.56
CA GLY A 530 48.57 40.37 25.35
C GLY A 530 50.02 39.85 25.34
N GLY A 531 50.28 38.78 26.10
CA GLY A 531 51.61 38.17 26.19
C GLY A 531 51.84 37.20 25.03
N ASN A 532 52.63 37.62 24.03
CA ASN A 532 53.18 36.74 22.99
C ASN A 532 54.19 35.73 23.58
#